data_AF-A0A7Y8GSG9-F1
#
_entry.id   AF-A0A7Y8GSG9-F1
#
_cell.length_a   1.000
_cell.length_b   1.000
_cell.length_c   1.000
_cell.angle_alpha   90.00
_cell.angle_beta   90.00
_cell.angle_gamma   90.00
#
_symmetry.space_group_name_H-M   'P 1'
#
loop_
_entity.id
_entity.type
_entity.pdbx_description
1 polymer ?
#
loop_
_entity_poly.entity_id
_entity_poly.type
_entity_poly.pdbx_seq_one_letter_code
_entity_poly.pdbx_strand_id
1 'polypeptide(L)'
;MSRRLLPLALGLAIAVAGSAGAQSLTAGMSQNVAGLSSLPLTAAALPPASVRNGQDIFASFRAGLAEPTCDAEATSPRWQKQFAHAPSRLANQDDDALVLFGYVVEELRKSDLPTEFALIPFVESGYRPNARNGGGPAGLWQFIATTAKNHRVQMTPGYDGRLSAVDSTQAAVRYLKTLHGMFGGDWRLATMAYNAGEYRVLQSLRKAGMNAQNARPAELPGLSPVTYAYVEKLHALACVLEDAETEPAVMASLDRTVPVLKGHTLPAGTSVQQWAQQRDLDPARIARLNPALASGKGRPAGQVTVLAPTAHAPVDASASVAAIAVAPSAPTDTTAARTAPGPVATRAVASADRPRSRRHTVRDGESAWAIARRYGMPLKALLSLNGLSGSSVLKPGAVLRVED
;
A
#
# COMPACT_ATOMS: atom_id res chain seq x y z
N MET A 1 -36.80 -104.60 8.24
CA MET A 1 -36.03 -103.37 7.95
C MET A 1 -36.13 -102.46 9.17
N SER A 2 -35.03 -101.87 9.65
CA SER A 2 -34.97 -101.35 11.03
C SER A 2 -34.33 -99.97 11.19
N ARG A 3 -35.08 -99.08 11.85
CA ARG A 3 -34.67 -97.98 12.76
C ARG A 3 -33.71 -96.87 12.26
N ARG A 4 -34.29 -95.66 12.25
CA ARG A 4 -33.81 -94.37 12.83
C ARG A 4 -32.49 -93.74 12.34
N LEU A 5 -32.55 -92.43 12.06
CA LEU A 5 -31.86 -91.39 12.86
C LEU A 5 -32.47 -89.99 12.61
N LEU A 6 -32.06 -89.02 13.43
CA LEU A 6 -32.44 -87.58 13.54
C LEU A 6 -31.10 -86.80 13.81
N PRO A 7 -31.03 -85.45 14.02
CA PRO A 7 -32.03 -84.36 13.98
C PRO A 7 -31.54 -83.06 13.26
N LEU A 8 -32.21 -81.91 13.52
CA LEU A 8 -31.74 -80.50 13.39
C LEU A 8 -31.63 -79.90 11.96
N ALA A 9 -31.73 -78.58 11.74
CA ALA A 9 -31.75 -77.43 12.67
C ALA A 9 -32.84 -76.35 12.37
N LEU A 10 -32.89 -75.28 13.16
CA LEU A 10 -33.92 -74.24 13.21
C LEU A 10 -33.40 -72.85 12.75
N GLY A 11 -34.23 -72.07 12.05
CA GLY A 11 -34.08 -70.63 11.75
C GLY A 11 -35.31 -70.15 10.95
N LEU A 12 -36.12 -69.16 11.32
CA LEU A 12 -35.92 -67.82 11.93
C LEU A 12 -35.24 -66.84 10.94
N ALA A 13 -35.80 -65.69 10.53
CA ALA A 13 -37.18 -65.15 10.57
C ALA A 13 -37.26 -63.87 9.68
N ILE A 14 -38.31 -63.05 9.88
CA ILE A 14 -38.43 -61.60 9.57
C ILE A 14 -39.03 -61.26 8.18
N ALA A 15 -39.98 -60.31 8.22
CA ALA A 15 -40.84 -59.90 7.12
C ALA A 15 -40.19 -58.92 6.13
N VAL A 16 -40.67 -58.94 4.88
CA VAL A 16 -40.37 -57.92 3.87
C VAL A 16 -41.34 -56.74 4.03
N ALA A 17 -40.87 -55.62 4.59
CA ALA A 17 -41.59 -54.35 4.64
C ALA A 17 -40.59 -53.18 4.67
N GLY A 18 -40.20 -52.65 3.49
CA GLY A 18 -39.18 -51.58 3.44
C GLY A 18 -38.81 -50.99 2.08
N SER A 19 -39.55 -51.27 1.00
CA SER A 19 -39.18 -50.87 -0.37
C SER A 19 -39.70 -49.50 -0.83
N ALA A 20 -40.74 -48.95 -0.21
CA ALA A 20 -41.40 -47.72 -0.69
C ALA A 20 -40.64 -46.42 -0.38
N GLY A 21 -39.88 -46.35 0.72
CA GLY A 21 -39.15 -45.13 1.12
C GLY A 21 -37.83 -44.89 0.38
N ALA A 22 -37.19 -45.95 -0.12
CA ALA A 22 -35.89 -45.84 -0.80
C ALA A 22 -36.01 -45.28 -2.23
N GLN A 23 -37.13 -45.55 -2.91
CA GLN A 23 -37.34 -45.15 -4.30
C GLN A 23 -37.65 -43.65 -4.44
N SER A 24 -38.39 -43.06 -3.49
CA SER A 24 -38.71 -41.64 -3.46
C SER A 24 -37.50 -40.77 -3.09
N LEU A 25 -36.66 -41.21 -2.14
CA LEU A 25 -35.41 -40.52 -1.79
C LEU A 25 -34.40 -40.52 -2.95
N THR A 26 -34.21 -41.66 -3.62
CA THR A 26 -33.26 -41.77 -4.74
C THR A 26 -33.71 -41.01 -6.00
N ALA A 27 -35.02 -40.98 -6.29
CA ALA A 27 -35.57 -40.17 -7.37
C ALA A 27 -35.40 -38.66 -7.12
N GLY A 28 -35.71 -38.18 -5.90
CA GLY A 28 -35.55 -36.78 -5.52
C GLY A 28 -34.08 -36.32 -5.53
N MET A 29 -33.15 -37.17 -5.06
CA MET A 29 -31.71 -36.90 -5.17
C MET A 29 -31.24 -36.82 -6.63
N SER A 30 -31.67 -37.75 -7.48
CA SER A 30 -31.29 -37.78 -8.90
C SER A 30 -31.75 -36.53 -9.66
N GLN A 31 -32.97 -36.04 -9.41
CA GLN A 31 -33.48 -34.82 -10.06
C GLN A 31 -32.72 -33.57 -9.59
N ASN A 32 -32.41 -33.45 -8.30
CA ASN A 32 -31.63 -32.33 -7.78
C ASN A 32 -30.19 -32.30 -8.32
N VAL A 33 -29.54 -33.47 -8.45
CA VAL A 33 -28.18 -33.55 -9.04
C VAL A 33 -28.19 -33.22 -10.53
N ALA A 34 -29.20 -33.67 -11.29
CA ALA A 34 -29.38 -33.29 -12.69
C ALA A 34 -29.60 -31.78 -12.88
N GLY A 35 -30.37 -31.14 -11.98
CA GLY A 35 -30.56 -29.70 -11.97
C GLY A 35 -29.26 -28.93 -11.78
N LEU A 36 -28.41 -29.35 -10.83
CA LEU A 36 -27.09 -28.72 -10.60
C LEU A 36 -26.17 -28.79 -11.83
N SER A 37 -26.27 -29.83 -12.67
CA SER A 37 -25.52 -29.93 -13.93
C SER A 37 -26.01 -28.99 -15.05
N SER A 38 -27.14 -28.30 -14.85
CA SER A 38 -27.76 -27.41 -15.85
C SER A 38 -27.59 -25.91 -15.57
N LEU A 39 -26.94 -25.53 -14.45
CA LEU A 39 -26.65 -24.14 -14.14
C LEU A 39 -25.58 -23.59 -15.11
N PRO A 40 -25.87 -22.54 -15.91
CA PRO A 40 -24.87 -21.91 -16.78
C PRO A 40 -23.95 -21.01 -15.95
N LEU A 41 -23.07 -21.63 -15.16
CA LEU A 41 -22.00 -20.95 -14.42
C LEU A 41 -20.88 -20.52 -15.38
N THR A 42 -21.19 -19.52 -16.21
CA THR A 42 -20.16 -18.74 -16.90
C THR A 42 -19.27 -18.10 -15.86
N ALA A 43 -18.00 -18.53 -15.77
CA ALA A 43 -17.04 -18.04 -14.78
C ALA A 43 -16.86 -16.50 -14.80
N ALA A 44 -17.18 -15.86 -15.92
CA ALA A 44 -17.23 -14.40 -16.09
C ALA A 44 -18.35 -13.68 -15.31
N ALA A 45 -19.29 -14.41 -14.68
CA ALA A 45 -20.42 -13.86 -13.94
C ALA A 45 -20.26 -13.88 -12.40
N LEU A 46 -19.17 -14.45 -11.88
CA LEU A 46 -18.90 -14.45 -10.43
C LEU A 46 -18.40 -13.06 -9.97
N PRO A 47 -18.82 -12.56 -8.79
CA PRO A 47 -18.25 -11.35 -8.22
C PRO A 47 -16.76 -11.55 -7.91
N PRO A 48 -15.93 -10.48 -8.01
CA PRO A 48 -14.50 -10.58 -7.72
C PRO A 48 -14.26 -10.94 -6.25
N ALA A 49 -13.25 -11.77 -5.99
CA ALA A 49 -12.95 -12.26 -4.65
C ALA A 49 -12.61 -11.11 -3.67
N SER A 50 -13.30 -11.09 -2.54
CA SER A 50 -13.09 -10.18 -1.40
C SER A 50 -11.86 -10.53 -0.56
N VAL A 51 -11.40 -11.77 -0.65
CA VAL A 51 -10.28 -12.37 0.10
C VAL A 51 -9.44 -13.29 -0.79
N ARG A 52 -8.21 -13.59 -0.37
CA ARG A 52 -7.27 -14.54 -1.01
C ARG A 52 -6.30 -15.12 0.04
N ASN A 53 -5.52 -16.14 -0.30
CA ASN A 53 -4.46 -16.62 0.59
C ASN A 53 -3.27 -15.64 0.60
N GLY A 54 -2.52 -15.59 1.71
CA GLY A 54 -1.25 -14.86 1.79
C GLY A 54 -0.16 -15.49 0.92
N GLN A 55 -0.18 -16.80 0.70
CA GLN A 55 0.68 -17.48 -0.27
C GLN A 55 0.36 -17.08 -1.71
N ASP A 56 -0.92 -16.87 -2.08
CA ASP A 56 -1.31 -16.39 -3.42
C ASP A 56 -0.69 -15.03 -3.74
N ILE A 57 -0.61 -14.14 -2.73
CA ILE A 57 0.04 -12.83 -2.84
C ILE A 57 1.53 -13.01 -3.16
N PHE A 58 2.17 -13.99 -2.52
CA PHE A 58 3.59 -14.27 -2.65
C PHE A 58 3.93 -14.87 -4.03
N ALA A 59 3.16 -15.87 -4.46
CA ALA A 59 3.26 -16.46 -5.80
C ALA A 59 2.97 -15.42 -6.90
N SER A 60 1.94 -14.59 -6.71
CA SER A 60 1.59 -13.50 -7.65
C SER A 60 2.65 -12.39 -7.69
N PHE A 61 3.37 -12.15 -6.60
CA PHE A 61 4.58 -11.32 -6.60
C PHE A 61 5.71 -11.99 -7.39
N ARG A 62 6.12 -13.22 -7.05
CA ARG A 62 7.24 -13.92 -7.73
C ARG A 62 6.99 -14.08 -9.25
N ALA A 63 5.78 -14.48 -9.64
CA ALA A 63 5.36 -14.64 -11.03
C ALA A 63 5.16 -13.32 -11.82
N GLY A 64 5.82 -12.23 -11.40
CA GLY A 64 5.84 -10.94 -12.09
C GLY A 64 7.15 -10.16 -11.93
N LEU A 65 8.19 -10.78 -11.37
CA LEU A 65 9.55 -10.21 -11.28
C LEU A 65 10.12 -9.99 -12.69
N ALA A 66 10.93 -8.94 -12.85
CA ALA A 66 11.65 -8.71 -14.10
C ALA A 66 12.96 -9.52 -14.14
N GLU A 67 13.63 -9.65 -12.98
CA GLU A 67 14.91 -10.36 -12.84
C GLU A 67 14.79 -11.49 -11.79
N PRO A 68 14.05 -12.59 -12.08
CA PRO A 68 13.75 -13.70 -11.15
C PRO A 68 14.92 -14.70 -11.02
N THR A 69 16.17 -14.24 -11.09
CA THR A 69 17.36 -15.12 -11.13
C THR A 69 18.34 -14.72 -10.05
N CYS A 70 18.27 -15.41 -8.91
CA CYS A 70 19.08 -15.12 -7.74
C CYS A 70 20.40 -15.89 -7.74
N ASP A 71 21.30 -15.51 -8.64
CA ASP A 71 22.68 -16.03 -8.64
C ASP A 71 23.56 -15.31 -7.61
N ALA A 72 24.62 -15.99 -7.15
CA ALA A 72 25.49 -15.51 -6.08
C ALA A 72 26.54 -14.46 -6.54
N GLU A 73 26.62 -14.13 -7.83
CA GLU A 73 27.55 -13.14 -8.38
C GLU A 73 26.88 -11.78 -8.56
N ALA A 74 25.60 -11.75 -8.95
CA ALA A 74 24.75 -10.56 -9.02
C ALA A 74 24.11 -10.20 -7.66
N THR A 75 23.80 -11.19 -6.81
CA THR A 75 23.10 -10.93 -5.53
C THR A 75 24.07 -10.50 -4.43
N SER A 76 23.94 -9.25 -3.96
CA SER A 76 24.79 -8.68 -2.91
C SER A 76 24.52 -9.28 -1.51
N PRO A 77 25.45 -10.06 -0.91
CA PRO A 77 25.21 -10.74 0.38
C PRO A 77 25.02 -9.77 1.54
N ARG A 78 25.56 -8.54 1.41
CA ARG A 78 25.34 -7.44 2.35
C ARG A 78 23.87 -7.05 2.43
N TRP A 79 23.20 -6.89 1.28
CA TRP A 79 21.80 -6.46 1.25
C TRP A 79 20.86 -7.63 1.56
N GLN A 80 21.17 -8.87 1.15
CA GLN A 80 20.45 -10.06 1.62
C GLN A 80 20.43 -10.10 3.16
N LYS A 81 21.59 -10.02 3.81
CA LYS A 81 21.69 -10.00 5.28
C LYS A 81 20.96 -8.81 5.92
N GLN A 82 20.90 -7.65 5.26
CA GLN A 82 20.10 -6.53 5.75
C GLN A 82 18.59 -6.80 5.67
N PHE A 83 18.14 -7.47 4.60
CA PHE A 83 16.73 -7.68 4.30
C PHE A 83 16.14 -9.01 4.80
N ALA A 84 16.95 -9.94 5.32
CA ALA A 84 16.53 -11.24 5.87
C ALA A 84 15.36 -11.21 6.89
N HIS A 85 15.01 -10.04 7.43
CA HIS A 85 13.83 -9.85 8.28
C HIS A 85 12.50 -9.65 7.51
N ALA A 86 12.55 -9.42 6.19
CA ALA A 86 11.39 -9.08 5.37
C ALA A 86 10.35 -10.22 5.24
N PRO A 87 10.72 -11.51 5.09
CA PRO A 87 9.77 -12.62 5.07
C PRO A 87 9.00 -12.71 6.38
N SER A 88 9.70 -12.69 7.52
CA SER A 88 9.11 -12.69 8.87
C SER A 88 8.16 -11.49 9.09
N ARG A 89 8.41 -10.37 8.40
CA ARG A 89 7.59 -9.17 8.47
C ARG A 89 6.29 -9.27 7.65
N LEU A 90 6.30 -10.01 6.53
CA LEU A 90 5.06 -10.41 5.84
C LEU A 90 4.31 -11.49 6.64
N ALA A 91 5.05 -12.42 7.24
CA ALA A 91 4.51 -13.48 8.08
C ALA A 91 3.82 -12.97 9.36
N ASN A 92 4.23 -11.83 9.92
CA ASN A 92 3.55 -11.22 11.07
C ASN A 92 2.07 -10.93 10.78
N GLN A 93 1.17 -11.34 11.68
CA GLN A 93 -0.28 -11.15 11.56
C GLN A 93 -0.76 -9.80 12.14
N ASP A 94 0.02 -9.18 13.03
CA ASP A 94 -0.31 -7.90 13.68
C ASP A 94 0.06 -6.67 12.83
N ASP A 95 0.86 -6.84 11.77
CA ASP A 95 1.21 -5.79 10.82
C ASP A 95 0.30 -5.84 9.57
N ASP A 96 -0.15 -4.68 9.12
CA ASP A 96 -0.90 -4.53 7.86
C ASP A 96 -0.01 -4.74 6.61
N ALA A 97 1.30 -4.95 6.81
CA ALA A 97 2.34 -5.31 5.84
C ALA A 97 1.89 -6.15 4.64
N LEU A 98 1.52 -7.42 4.85
CA LEU A 98 1.16 -8.37 3.79
C LEU A 98 -0.06 -7.91 2.98
N VAL A 99 -0.96 -7.17 3.63
CA VAL A 99 -2.22 -6.71 3.05
C VAL A 99 -1.99 -5.49 2.16
N LEU A 100 -1.12 -4.57 2.59
CA LEU A 100 -0.62 -3.47 1.77
C LEU A 100 0.30 -3.95 0.64
N PHE A 101 1.14 -4.97 0.89
CA PHE A 101 2.00 -5.60 -0.12
C PHE A 101 1.17 -6.21 -1.25
N GLY A 102 0.15 -7.02 -0.91
CA GLY A 102 -0.77 -7.56 -1.90
C GLY A 102 -1.57 -6.51 -2.67
N TYR A 103 -1.91 -5.36 -2.05
CA TYR A 103 -2.51 -4.24 -2.78
C TYR A 103 -1.55 -3.62 -3.81
N VAL A 104 -0.29 -3.40 -3.44
CA VAL A 104 0.73 -2.85 -4.34
C VAL A 104 1.06 -3.82 -5.47
N VAL A 105 1.27 -5.11 -5.18
CA VAL A 105 1.49 -6.16 -6.20
C VAL A 105 0.35 -6.17 -7.22
N GLU A 106 -0.90 -6.07 -6.77
CA GLU A 106 -2.06 -6.09 -7.65
C GLU A 106 -2.17 -4.83 -8.53
N GLU A 107 -1.96 -3.62 -7.99
CA GLU A 107 -1.97 -2.40 -8.80
C GLU A 107 -0.78 -2.31 -9.77
N LEU A 108 0.37 -2.94 -9.45
CA LEU A 108 1.50 -3.10 -10.39
C LEU A 108 1.16 -4.07 -11.54
N ARG A 109 0.65 -5.28 -11.23
CA ARG A 109 0.25 -6.27 -12.24
C ARG A 109 -0.86 -5.76 -13.15
N LYS A 110 -1.89 -5.12 -12.59
CA LYS A 110 -2.96 -4.40 -13.32
C LYS A 110 -2.46 -3.26 -14.20
N SER A 111 -1.22 -2.81 -13.97
CA SER A 111 -0.56 -1.76 -14.72
C SER A 111 0.57 -2.28 -15.61
N ASP A 112 0.71 -3.58 -15.85
CA ASP A 112 1.79 -4.15 -16.67
C ASP A 112 3.20 -3.72 -16.21
N LEU A 113 3.37 -3.56 -14.89
CA LEU A 113 4.64 -3.22 -14.27
C LEU A 113 5.22 -4.45 -13.54
N PRO A 114 6.56 -4.65 -13.58
CA PRO A 114 7.24 -5.62 -12.73
C PRO A 114 6.81 -5.51 -11.26
N THR A 115 6.45 -6.64 -10.67
CA THR A 115 6.08 -6.74 -9.25
C THR A 115 7.25 -6.47 -8.32
N GLU A 116 8.48 -6.52 -8.83
CA GLU A 116 9.71 -6.15 -8.14
C GLU A 116 9.67 -4.70 -7.61
N PHE A 117 8.88 -3.82 -8.23
CA PHE A 117 8.64 -2.47 -7.69
C PHE A 117 7.75 -2.46 -6.42
N ALA A 118 7.13 -3.57 -6.04
CA ALA A 118 6.54 -3.76 -4.72
C ALA A 118 7.61 -3.81 -3.61
N LEU A 119 8.89 -3.92 -3.95
CA LEU A 119 10.00 -3.87 -2.99
C LEU A 119 10.43 -2.43 -2.68
N ILE A 120 10.09 -1.44 -3.51
CA ILE A 120 10.37 -0.02 -3.23
C ILE A 120 9.78 0.42 -1.89
N PRO A 121 8.49 0.18 -1.56
CA PRO A 121 7.96 0.53 -0.24
C PRO A 121 8.58 -0.24 0.94
N PHE A 122 9.23 -1.39 0.72
CA PHE A 122 10.05 -2.04 1.75
C PHE A 122 11.33 -1.25 2.02
N VAL A 123 12.07 -0.88 0.97
CA VAL A 123 13.32 -0.08 1.08
C VAL A 123 13.05 1.32 1.62
N GLU A 124 11.95 1.95 1.20
CA GLU A 124 11.61 3.35 1.51
C GLU A 124 10.92 3.55 2.86
N SER A 125 9.93 2.72 3.22
CA SER A 125 9.12 2.92 4.44
C SER A 125 8.99 1.68 5.32
N GLY A 126 9.45 0.51 4.87
CA GLY A 126 9.07 -0.76 5.48
C GLY A 126 7.54 -0.98 5.42
N TYR A 127 6.88 -0.66 4.31
CA TYR A 127 5.41 -0.61 4.16
C TYR A 127 4.67 0.17 5.27
N ARG A 128 5.25 1.26 5.80
CA ARG A 128 4.58 2.11 6.78
C ARG A 128 3.94 3.31 6.08
N PRO A 129 2.62 3.32 5.81
CA PRO A 129 1.98 4.40 5.05
C PRO A 129 2.00 5.75 5.80
N ASN A 130 2.28 5.75 7.11
CA ASN A 130 2.45 6.94 7.94
C ASN A 130 3.90 7.46 8.01
N ALA A 131 4.88 6.79 7.40
CA ALA A 131 6.30 7.13 7.50
C ALA A 131 6.57 8.56 6.98
N ARG A 132 7.21 9.41 7.79
CA ARG A 132 7.46 10.82 7.46
C ARG A 132 8.84 11.26 7.93
N ASN A 133 9.55 11.93 7.04
CA ASN A 133 10.75 12.69 7.35
C ASN A 133 10.43 14.19 7.41
N GLY A 134 11.05 14.93 8.34
CA GLY A 134 10.69 16.32 8.66
C GLY A 134 10.77 17.26 7.45
N GLY A 135 9.62 17.65 6.89
CA GLY A 135 9.52 18.50 5.69
C GLY A 135 9.96 17.82 4.38
N GLY A 136 10.24 16.52 4.40
CA GLY A 136 10.85 15.79 3.28
C GLY A 136 9.95 14.68 2.70
N PRO A 137 10.54 13.54 2.31
CA PRO A 137 9.85 12.30 1.96
C PRO A 137 8.71 11.91 2.90
N ALA A 138 7.62 11.37 2.33
CA ALA A 138 6.45 10.92 3.09
C ALA A 138 5.72 9.74 2.45
N GLY A 139 5.13 8.92 3.31
CA GLY A 139 4.23 7.83 3.01
C GLY A 139 4.89 6.55 2.52
N LEU A 140 4.04 5.65 2.03
CA LEU A 140 4.39 4.29 1.61
C LEU A 140 5.58 4.26 0.63
N TRP A 141 5.56 5.20 -0.33
CA TRP A 141 6.52 5.37 -1.42
C TRP A 141 7.54 6.51 -1.18
N GLN A 142 7.59 7.09 0.03
CA GLN A 142 8.49 8.20 0.40
C GLN A 142 8.58 9.37 -0.60
N PHE A 143 7.46 9.73 -1.23
CA PHE A 143 7.46 10.82 -2.21
C PHE A 143 7.85 12.18 -1.60
N ILE A 144 8.74 12.90 -2.30
CA ILE A 144 8.93 14.35 -2.07
C ILE A 144 7.77 15.15 -2.70
N ALA A 145 7.47 16.31 -2.10
CA ALA A 145 6.30 17.12 -2.45
C ALA A 145 6.25 17.56 -3.94
N THR A 146 7.40 17.79 -4.57
CA THR A 146 7.50 18.16 -5.99
C THR A 146 7.12 17.00 -6.91
N THR A 147 7.75 15.83 -6.75
CA THR A 147 7.45 14.62 -7.53
C THR A 147 6.00 14.17 -7.31
N ALA A 148 5.51 14.22 -6.07
CA ALA A 148 4.10 13.96 -5.76
C ALA A 148 3.16 14.85 -6.58
N LYS A 149 3.38 16.17 -6.59
CA LYS A 149 2.59 17.13 -7.37
C LYS A 149 2.67 16.85 -8.87
N ASN A 150 3.87 16.59 -9.41
CA ASN A 150 4.07 16.27 -10.83
C ASN A 150 3.28 15.02 -11.25
N HIS A 151 3.24 13.99 -10.40
CA HIS A 151 2.47 12.76 -10.62
C HIS A 151 1.04 12.81 -10.06
N ARG A 152 0.48 14.02 -9.94
CA ARG A 152 -0.93 14.34 -9.62
C ARG A 152 -1.44 13.88 -8.24
N VAL A 153 -0.56 13.70 -7.26
CA VAL A 153 -0.95 13.49 -5.86
C VAL A 153 -1.53 14.78 -5.29
N GLN A 154 -2.70 14.69 -4.63
CA GLN A 154 -3.30 15.85 -3.98
C GLN A 154 -2.60 16.18 -2.65
N MET A 155 -2.36 17.46 -2.41
CA MET A 155 -1.85 17.97 -1.14
C MET A 155 -2.61 19.27 -0.80
N THR A 156 -3.45 19.22 0.23
CA THR A 156 -4.32 20.33 0.66
C THR A 156 -4.26 20.47 2.19
N PRO A 157 -4.74 21.58 2.78
CA PRO A 157 -4.89 21.67 4.23
C PRO A 157 -5.77 20.53 4.76
N GLY A 158 -5.21 19.69 5.63
CA GLY A 158 -5.88 18.51 6.18
C GLY A 158 -5.74 17.21 5.36
N TYR A 159 -5.08 17.22 4.19
CA TYR A 159 -4.83 16.00 3.40
C TYR A 159 -3.47 16.02 2.68
N ASP A 160 -2.59 15.09 3.03
CA ASP A 160 -1.31 14.87 2.36
C ASP A 160 -1.36 13.51 1.64
N GLY A 161 -1.80 13.51 0.38
CA GLY A 161 -2.01 12.30 -0.42
C GLY A 161 -0.77 11.44 -0.61
N ARG A 162 0.42 11.93 -0.25
CA ARG A 162 1.64 11.10 -0.18
C ARG A 162 1.50 10.00 0.87
N LEU A 163 0.74 10.25 1.94
CA LEU A 163 0.34 9.26 2.95
C LEU A 163 -0.86 8.40 2.53
N SER A 164 -1.53 8.70 1.42
CA SER A 164 -2.63 7.86 0.90
C SER A 164 -1.99 6.70 0.15
N ALA A 165 -2.19 5.49 0.65
CA ALA A 165 -1.67 4.29 -0.01
C ALA A 165 -2.23 4.14 -1.44
N VAL A 166 -3.44 4.68 -1.73
CA VAL A 166 -3.99 4.72 -3.09
C VAL A 166 -3.27 5.77 -3.95
N ASP A 167 -3.35 7.05 -3.58
CA ASP A 167 -2.84 8.17 -4.39
C ASP A 167 -1.34 8.01 -4.67
N SER A 168 -0.57 7.59 -3.66
CA SER A 168 0.87 7.37 -3.77
C SER A 168 1.21 6.14 -4.62
N THR A 169 0.49 5.02 -4.51
CA THR A 169 0.71 3.85 -5.39
C THR A 169 0.36 4.18 -6.84
N GLN A 170 -0.76 4.85 -7.10
CA GLN A 170 -1.10 5.31 -8.44
C GLN A 170 -0.08 6.32 -9.00
N ALA A 171 0.51 7.17 -8.16
CA ALA A 171 1.57 8.09 -8.55
C ALA A 171 2.89 7.36 -8.82
N ALA A 172 3.23 6.32 -8.06
CA ALA A 172 4.39 5.45 -8.31
C ALA A 172 4.24 4.70 -9.62
N VAL A 173 3.07 4.10 -9.90
CA VAL A 173 2.74 3.49 -11.21
C VAL A 173 2.96 4.49 -12.35
N ARG A 174 2.42 5.72 -12.23
CA ARG A 174 2.63 6.78 -13.24
C ARG A 174 4.10 7.18 -13.40
N TYR A 175 4.83 7.30 -12.30
CA TYR A 175 6.24 7.70 -12.31
C TYR A 175 7.12 6.60 -12.93
N LEU A 176 6.98 5.34 -12.49
CA LEU A 176 7.71 4.18 -13.04
C LEU A 176 7.48 4.02 -14.56
N LYS A 177 6.23 4.16 -15.05
CA LYS A 177 5.96 4.18 -16.51
C LYS A 177 6.63 5.36 -17.22
N THR A 178 6.67 6.54 -16.60
CA THR A 178 7.36 7.72 -17.17
C THR A 178 8.87 7.50 -17.25
N LEU A 179 9.47 6.94 -16.20
CA LEU A 179 10.90 6.64 -16.14
C LEU A 179 11.30 5.56 -17.15
N HIS A 180 10.56 4.45 -17.22
CA HIS A 180 10.80 3.36 -18.16
C HIS A 180 10.80 3.83 -19.63
N GLY A 181 9.81 4.66 -20.01
CA GLY A 181 9.78 5.27 -21.34
C GLY A 181 10.92 6.28 -21.58
N MET A 182 11.27 7.08 -20.57
CA MET A 182 12.38 8.04 -20.66
C MET A 182 13.75 7.37 -20.80
N PHE A 183 13.93 6.20 -20.19
CA PHE A 183 15.13 5.37 -20.28
C PHE A 183 14.99 4.20 -21.25
N GLY A 184 14.10 4.32 -22.25
CA GLY A 184 14.09 3.49 -23.46
C GLY A 184 13.82 2.00 -23.24
N GLY A 185 13.24 1.62 -22.11
CA GLY A 185 13.01 0.22 -21.72
C GLY A 185 13.87 -0.29 -20.57
N ASP A 186 14.86 0.48 -20.09
CA ASP A 186 15.77 0.03 -19.03
C ASP A 186 15.17 0.24 -17.62
N TRP A 187 14.75 -0.87 -16.99
CA TRP A 187 14.24 -0.88 -15.62
C TRP A 187 15.28 -0.54 -14.54
N ARG A 188 16.57 -0.79 -14.79
CA ARG A 188 17.67 -0.49 -13.84
C ARG A 188 17.95 1.02 -13.85
N LEU A 189 17.96 1.66 -15.02
CA LEU A 189 17.97 3.12 -15.13
C LEU A 189 16.72 3.75 -14.52
N ALA A 190 15.53 3.18 -14.75
CA ALA A 190 14.29 3.65 -14.13
C ALA A 190 14.37 3.56 -12.59
N THR A 191 14.92 2.47 -12.05
CA THR A 191 15.17 2.25 -10.61
C THR A 191 16.15 3.27 -10.04
N MET A 192 17.28 3.51 -10.72
CA MET A 192 18.24 4.55 -10.34
C MET A 192 17.62 5.95 -10.39
N ALA A 193 16.79 6.24 -11.38
CA ALA A 193 16.11 7.53 -11.54
C ALA A 193 14.99 7.75 -10.52
N TYR A 194 14.33 6.69 -10.05
CA TYR A 194 13.38 6.77 -8.93
C TYR A 194 14.09 7.32 -7.68
N ASN A 195 15.28 6.79 -7.37
CA ASN A 195 16.09 7.19 -6.23
C ASN A 195 16.78 8.57 -6.41
N ALA A 196 17.42 8.81 -7.55
CA ALA A 196 18.27 9.98 -7.77
C ALA A 196 17.56 11.18 -8.41
N GLY A 197 16.37 11.00 -8.96
CA GLY A 197 15.76 11.94 -9.91
C GLY A 197 16.28 11.73 -11.34
N GLU A 198 15.33 11.72 -12.28
CA GLU A 198 15.50 11.43 -13.69
C GLU A 198 16.54 12.32 -14.38
N TYR A 199 16.55 13.62 -14.07
CA TYR A 199 17.51 14.56 -14.65
C TYR A 199 18.96 14.30 -14.23
N ARG A 200 19.21 13.68 -13.07
CA ARG A 200 20.57 13.31 -12.65
C ARG A 200 21.10 12.12 -13.44
N VAL A 201 20.25 11.11 -13.67
CA VAL A 201 20.60 9.95 -14.50
C VAL A 201 20.81 10.37 -15.95
N LEU A 202 19.94 11.21 -16.52
CA LEU A 202 20.13 11.82 -17.84
C LEU A 202 21.42 12.64 -17.96
N GLN A 203 21.79 13.41 -16.93
CA GLN A 203 23.05 14.16 -16.92
C GLN A 203 24.27 13.24 -16.85
N SER A 204 24.20 12.15 -16.07
CA SER A 204 25.26 11.15 -15.94
C SER A 204 25.48 10.38 -17.26
N LEU A 205 24.40 9.91 -17.90
CA LEU A 205 24.42 9.31 -19.24
C LEU A 205 25.13 10.23 -20.25
N ARG A 206 24.71 11.49 -20.36
CA ARG A 206 25.34 12.48 -21.25
C ARG A 206 26.83 12.68 -20.96
N LYS A 207 27.23 12.71 -19.69
CA LYS A 207 28.63 12.82 -19.28
C LYS A 207 29.47 11.59 -19.68
N ALA A 208 28.86 10.41 -19.74
CA ALA A 208 29.49 9.17 -20.20
C ALA A 208 29.52 9.00 -21.73
N GLY A 209 28.92 9.90 -22.50
CA GLY A 209 28.67 9.68 -23.93
C GLY A 209 27.60 8.63 -24.22
N MET A 210 26.83 8.24 -23.20
CA MET A 210 25.78 7.22 -23.27
C MET A 210 24.39 7.84 -23.48
N ASN A 211 23.49 7.02 -24.01
CA ASN A 211 22.05 7.26 -24.10
C ASN A 211 21.30 5.99 -23.65
N ALA A 212 19.97 6.02 -23.63
CA ALA A 212 19.14 4.91 -23.16
C ALA A 212 19.39 3.56 -23.86
N GLN A 213 19.82 3.55 -25.13
CA GLN A 213 20.00 2.33 -25.93
C GLN A 213 21.40 1.71 -25.83
N ASN A 214 22.38 2.42 -25.27
CA ASN A 214 23.74 1.91 -25.05
C ASN A 214 24.25 2.15 -23.61
N ALA A 215 23.31 2.35 -22.69
CA ALA A 215 23.60 2.62 -21.29
C ALA A 215 24.27 1.43 -20.61
N ARG A 216 25.13 1.73 -19.64
CA ARG A 216 25.68 0.76 -18.70
C ARG A 216 25.45 1.28 -17.29
N PRO A 217 24.33 0.93 -16.63
CA PRO A 217 23.89 1.57 -15.39
C PRO A 217 24.96 1.61 -14.28
N ALA A 218 25.77 0.55 -14.16
CA ALA A 218 26.86 0.45 -13.19
C ALA A 218 28.09 1.35 -13.51
N GLU A 219 28.31 1.69 -14.79
CA GLU A 219 29.46 2.52 -15.23
C GLU A 219 29.14 4.03 -15.23
N LEU A 220 27.89 4.42 -14.94
CA LEU A 220 27.45 5.81 -14.97
C LEU A 220 28.25 6.71 -14.00
N PRO A 221 28.85 7.82 -14.44
CA PRO A 221 29.73 8.64 -13.61
C PRO A 221 28.96 9.69 -12.77
N GLY A 222 29.29 9.77 -11.48
CA GLY A 222 28.92 10.91 -10.62
C GLY A 222 27.51 10.88 -10.03
N LEU A 223 26.86 9.72 -9.96
CA LEU A 223 25.68 9.51 -9.11
C LEU A 223 26.12 9.16 -7.68
N SER A 224 25.17 9.10 -6.74
CA SER A 224 25.46 8.70 -5.36
C SER A 224 25.71 7.19 -5.28
N PRO A 225 26.63 6.69 -4.43
CA PRO A 225 26.75 5.27 -4.11
C PRO A 225 25.41 4.63 -3.70
N VAL A 226 24.53 5.41 -3.06
CA VAL A 226 23.17 4.99 -2.66
C VAL A 226 22.29 4.63 -3.86
N THR A 227 22.54 5.22 -5.04
CA THR A 227 21.74 5.07 -6.25
C THR A 227 22.05 3.77 -7.00
N TYR A 228 23.32 3.40 -7.16
CA TYR A 228 23.69 2.09 -7.72
C TYR A 228 23.22 0.97 -6.78
N ALA A 229 23.53 1.13 -5.48
CA ALA A 229 23.04 0.25 -4.42
C ALA A 229 21.51 0.25 -4.24
N TYR A 230 20.75 1.09 -4.95
CA TYR A 230 19.29 1.01 -4.94
C TYR A 230 18.80 -0.16 -5.78
N VAL A 231 19.45 -0.43 -6.92
CA VAL A 231 19.18 -1.59 -7.78
C VAL A 231 19.53 -2.88 -7.03
N GLU A 232 20.75 -2.93 -6.47
CA GLU A 232 21.24 -4.07 -5.67
C GLU A 232 20.30 -4.43 -4.51
N LYS A 233 19.66 -3.43 -3.89
CA LYS A 233 18.73 -3.62 -2.76
C LYS A 233 17.39 -4.21 -3.17
N LEU A 234 16.84 -3.83 -4.34
CA LEU A 234 15.60 -4.44 -4.81
C LEU A 234 15.84 -5.90 -5.17
N HIS A 235 16.88 -6.18 -5.97
CA HIS A 235 17.23 -7.54 -6.37
C HIS A 235 17.56 -8.44 -5.16
N ALA A 236 18.42 -8.00 -4.24
CA ALA A 236 18.74 -8.80 -3.04
C ALA A 236 17.56 -8.99 -2.08
N LEU A 237 16.56 -8.10 -2.09
CA LEU A 237 15.31 -8.29 -1.36
C LEU A 237 14.34 -9.21 -2.12
N ALA A 238 14.33 -9.21 -3.46
CA ALA A 238 13.59 -10.18 -4.25
C ALA A 238 14.08 -11.60 -3.93
N CYS A 239 15.40 -11.80 -3.90
CA CYS A 239 16.02 -13.08 -3.56
C CYS A 239 15.73 -13.53 -2.12
N VAL A 240 15.78 -12.63 -1.14
CA VAL A 240 15.37 -12.95 0.24
C VAL A 240 13.90 -13.35 0.34
N LEU A 241 13.02 -12.85 -0.54
CA LEU A 241 11.65 -13.35 -0.63
C LEU A 241 11.56 -14.65 -1.45
N GLU A 242 12.41 -14.87 -2.44
CA GLU A 242 12.45 -16.12 -3.19
C GLU A 242 12.87 -17.30 -2.29
N ASP A 243 13.97 -17.13 -1.54
CA ASP A 243 14.50 -18.08 -0.56
C ASP A 243 13.46 -18.47 0.50
N ALA A 244 12.54 -17.57 0.85
CA ALA A 244 11.55 -17.77 1.92
C ALA A 244 10.51 -18.87 1.62
N GLU A 245 10.35 -19.33 0.38
CA GLU A 245 9.57 -20.55 0.10
C GLU A 245 10.20 -21.80 0.73
N THR A 246 11.52 -21.77 0.99
CA THR A 246 12.24 -22.86 1.67
C THR A 246 12.10 -22.80 3.20
N GLU A 247 11.46 -21.78 3.77
CA GLU A 247 11.23 -21.61 5.21
C GLU A 247 9.81 -22.05 5.61
N PRO A 248 9.58 -23.27 6.14
CA PRO A 248 8.23 -23.77 6.37
C PRO A 248 7.44 -22.97 7.41
N ALA A 249 8.13 -22.36 8.37
CA ALA A 249 7.52 -21.50 9.38
C ALA A 249 7.01 -20.17 8.81
N VAL A 250 7.70 -19.60 7.80
CA VAL A 250 7.23 -18.42 7.08
C VAL A 250 6.05 -18.80 6.20
N MET A 251 6.16 -19.86 5.40
CA MET A 251 5.09 -20.29 4.49
C MET A 251 3.81 -20.70 5.22
N ALA A 252 3.89 -21.41 6.36
CA ALA A 252 2.74 -21.72 7.20
C ALA A 252 2.13 -20.46 7.86
N SER A 253 2.93 -19.42 8.12
CA SER A 253 2.42 -18.13 8.62
C SER A 253 1.77 -17.29 7.53
N LEU A 254 2.18 -17.47 6.26
CA LEU A 254 1.56 -16.86 5.07
C LEU A 254 0.28 -17.60 4.64
N ASP A 255 0.09 -18.86 5.05
CA ASP A 255 -1.13 -19.65 4.80
C ASP A 255 -2.31 -19.13 5.66
N ARG A 256 -2.87 -17.99 5.23
CA ARG A 256 -3.99 -17.33 5.92
C ARG A 256 -4.84 -16.49 4.98
N THR A 257 -6.09 -16.29 5.35
CA THR A 257 -7.03 -15.42 4.65
C THR A 257 -6.62 -13.95 4.76
N VAL A 258 -6.32 -13.32 3.62
CA VAL A 258 -5.97 -11.89 3.51
C VAL A 258 -7.07 -11.15 2.73
N PRO A 259 -7.62 -10.04 3.24
CA PRO A 259 -8.61 -9.26 2.52
C PRO A 259 -8.00 -8.53 1.32
N VAL A 260 -8.68 -8.55 0.19
CA VAL A 260 -8.35 -7.76 -1.00
C VAL A 260 -8.74 -6.32 -0.72
N LEU A 261 -7.78 -5.38 -0.78
CA LEU A 261 -8.03 -3.96 -0.57
C LEU A 261 -8.36 -3.25 -1.89
N LYS A 262 -9.26 -2.27 -1.83
CA LYS A 262 -9.58 -1.34 -2.93
C LYS A 262 -9.66 0.09 -2.42
N GLY A 263 -9.52 1.04 -3.36
CA GLY A 263 -9.79 2.44 -3.12
C GLY A 263 -11.29 2.72 -3.23
N HIS A 264 -11.88 3.28 -2.18
CA HIS A 264 -13.29 3.66 -2.09
C HIS A 264 -13.43 5.16 -1.88
N THR A 265 -14.50 5.78 -2.39
CA THR A 265 -14.77 7.20 -2.15
C THR A 265 -15.18 7.46 -0.70
N LEU A 266 -14.49 8.40 -0.03
CA LEU A 266 -14.95 9.01 1.20
C LEU A 266 -15.85 10.22 0.87
N PRO A 267 -17.14 10.23 1.28
CA PRO A 267 -18.00 11.38 1.08
C PRO A 267 -17.50 12.62 1.83
N ALA A 268 -17.69 13.80 1.24
CA ALA A 268 -17.29 15.06 1.85
C ALA A 268 -18.00 15.26 3.21
N GLY A 269 -17.23 15.60 4.24
CA GLY A 269 -17.74 15.80 5.61
C GLY A 269 -17.71 14.56 6.51
N THR A 270 -17.66 13.33 5.97
CA THR A 270 -17.56 12.09 6.74
C THR A 270 -16.13 11.89 7.28
N SER A 271 -15.96 11.34 8.48
CA SER A 271 -14.64 10.91 8.98
C SER A 271 -14.31 9.48 8.53
N VAL A 272 -13.03 9.13 8.42
CA VAL A 272 -12.61 7.76 8.07
C VAL A 272 -13.13 6.72 9.08
N GLN A 273 -13.23 7.09 10.36
CA GLN A 273 -13.78 6.22 11.40
C GLN A 273 -15.30 6.01 11.23
N GLN A 274 -16.06 7.08 10.96
CA GLN A 274 -17.50 6.99 10.72
C GLN A 274 -17.80 6.18 9.45
N TRP A 275 -17.01 6.38 8.39
CA TRP A 275 -17.12 5.66 7.13
C TRP A 275 -16.88 4.14 7.29
N ALA A 276 -15.96 3.77 8.19
CA ALA A 276 -15.65 2.38 8.55
C ALA A 276 -16.75 1.74 9.42
N GLN A 277 -17.23 2.46 10.45
CA GLN A 277 -18.36 2.01 11.29
C GLN A 277 -19.63 1.76 10.46
N GLN A 278 -19.91 2.59 9.46
CA GLN A 278 -21.01 2.42 8.52
C GLN A 278 -20.88 1.21 7.57
N ARG A 279 -19.77 0.46 7.64
CA ARG A 279 -19.45 -0.69 6.78
C ARG A 279 -19.04 -1.94 7.56
N ASP A 280 -19.21 -1.93 8.88
CA ASP A 280 -18.77 -2.98 9.79
C ASP A 280 -17.26 -3.31 9.67
N LEU A 281 -16.44 -2.26 9.53
CA LEU A 281 -14.98 -2.35 9.45
C LEU A 281 -14.33 -1.75 10.68
N ASP A 282 -13.28 -2.40 11.23
CA ASP A 282 -12.50 -1.88 12.35
C ASP A 282 -11.99 -0.44 12.09
N PRO A 283 -12.50 0.58 12.81
CA PRO A 283 -12.11 1.96 12.59
C PRO A 283 -10.64 2.23 12.90
N ALA A 284 -10.02 1.46 13.79
CA ALA A 284 -8.61 1.61 14.14
C ALA A 284 -7.72 1.15 12.96
N ARG A 285 -7.96 -0.04 12.42
CA ARG A 285 -7.26 -0.56 11.24
C ARG A 285 -7.49 0.29 10.00
N ILE A 286 -8.73 0.70 9.69
CA ILE A 286 -8.96 1.57 8.52
C ILE A 286 -8.24 2.92 8.71
N ALA A 287 -8.14 3.46 9.93
CA ALA A 287 -7.32 4.65 10.20
C ALA A 287 -5.80 4.40 10.02
N ARG A 288 -5.27 3.23 10.41
CA ARG A 288 -3.84 2.87 10.17
C ARG A 288 -3.51 2.76 8.68
N LEU A 289 -4.40 2.19 7.88
CA LEU A 289 -4.26 2.07 6.42
C LEU A 289 -4.36 3.44 5.71
N ASN A 290 -4.98 4.45 6.34
CA ASN A 290 -5.29 5.74 5.73
C ASN A 290 -4.74 6.96 6.51
N PRO A 291 -3.42 7.04 6.77
CA PRO A 291 -2.84 8.10 7.59
C PRO A 291 -2.86 9.48 6.93
N ALA A 292 -3.17 9.59 5.63
CA ALA A 292 -3.53 10.86 4.98
C ALA A 292 -4.81 11.51 5.58
N LEU A 293 -5.64 10.71 6.24
CA LEU A 293 -6.93 11.09 6.84
C LEU A 293 -6.89 11.05 8.39
N ALA A 294 -5.71 10.88 8.98
CA ALA A 294 -5.52 10.84 10.42
C ALA A 294 -6.01 12.15 11.06
N SER A 295 -6.82 12.03 12.11
CA SER A 295 -7.68 13.10 12.61
C SER A 295 -6.92 14.29 13.22
N GLY A 296 -6.63 15.31 12.41
CA GLY A 296 -6.05 16.56 12.90
C GLY A 296 -5.91 17.65 11.84
N LYS A 297 -6.61 18.78 12.04
CA LYS A 297 -6.48 20.05 11.28
C LYS A 297 -7.02 20.05 9.83
N GLY A 298 -8.06 19.27 9.57
CA GLY A 298 -8.95 19.47 8.42
C GLY A 298 -9.76 18.22 8.10
N ARG A 299 -11.00 18.41 7.63
CA ARG A 299 -11.66 17.42 6.75
C ARG A 299 -11.24 17.79 5.32
N PRO A 300 -10.94 16.82 4.44
CA PRO A 300 -10.62 17.12 3.05
C PRO A 300 -11.77 17.88 2.39
N ALA A 301 -11.45 18.97 1.68
CA ALA A 301 -12.43 19.89 1.11
C ALA A 301 -13.11 19.37 -0.18
N GLY A 302 -12.83 18.14 -0.57
CA GLY A 302 -13.40 17.46 -1.73
C GLY A 302 -13.37 15.94 -1.55
N GLN A 303 -13.81 15.19 -2.56
CA GLN A 303 -13.76 13.73 -2.53
C GLN A 303 -12.31 13.24 -2.52
N VAL A 304 -12.03 12.25 -1.67
CA VAL A 304 -10.73 11.59 -1.52
C VAL A 304 -10.94 10.09 -1.38
N THR A 305 -9.87 9.32 -1.60
CA THR A 305 -9.95 7.85 -1.57
C THR A 305 -9.53 7.30 -0.20
N VAL A 306 -10.26 6.30 0.28
CA VAL A 306 -9.94 5.45 1.43
C VAL A 306 -9.56 4.06 0.92
N LEU A 307 -8.38 3.55 1.32
CA LEU A 307 -8.01 2.15 1.13
C LEU A 307 -8.71 1.29 2.20
N ALA A 308 -9.55 0.36 1.78
CA ALA A 308 -10.26 -0.55 2.69
C ALA A 308 -10.52 -1.90 2.00
N PRO A 309 -10.82 -2.97 2.77
CA PRO A 309 -11.28 -4.23 2.20
C PRO A 309 -12.40 -4.04 1.18
N THR A 310 -12.38 -4.86 0.13
CA THR A 310 -13.54 -5.05 -0.72
C THR A 310 -14.59 -5.76 0.14
N ALA A 311 -15.79 -5.19 0.26
CA ALA A 311 -16.87 -5.88 0.95
C ALA A 311 -17.14 -7.21 0.24
N HIS A 312 -17.53 -8.24 1.00
CA HIS A 312 -18.31 -9.32 0.39
C HIS A 312 -19.58 -8.69 -0.17
N ALA A 313 -19.97 -9.07 -1.39
CA ALA A 313 -21.35 -8.87 -1.79
C ALA A 313 -22.23 -9.65 -0.80
N PRO A 314 -23.29 -9.04 -0.24
CA PRO A 314 -24.35 -9.82 0.38
C PRO A 314 -24.80 -10.88 -0.61
N VAL A 315 -24.78 -12.15 -0.20
CA VAL A 315 -25.35 -13.22 -1.02
C VAL A 315 -26.86 -13.13 -0.81
N ASP A 316 -27.50 -12.20 -1.52
CA ASP A 316 -28.94 -11.92 -1.46
C ASP A 316 -29.74 -13.09 -2.03
N ALA A 317 -29.79 -14.18 -1.27
CA ALA A 317 -30.75 -15.25 -1.45
C ALA A 317 -32.15 -14.67 -1.21
N SER A 318 -32.92 -14.53 -2.29
CA SER A 318 -34.21 -13.83 -2.30
C SER A 318 -35.22 -14.42 -1.30
N ALA A 319 -35.34 -13.77 -0.14
CA ALA A 319 -36.36 -14.04 0.88
C ALA A 319 -37.14 -12.75 1.20
N SER A 320 -37.76 -12.15 0.17
CA SER A 320 -38.68 -11.03 0.39
C SER A 320 -39.97 -11.53 1.05
N VAL A 321 -40.10 -11.28 2.35
CA VAL A 321 -41.38 -11.34 3.06
C VAL A 321 -41.54 -10.01 3.78
N ALA A 322 -42.62 -9.29 3.49
CA ALA A 322 -42.81 -7.91 3.92
C ALA A 322 -43.49 -7.80 5.30
N ALA A 323 -43.52 -6.55 5.79
CA ALA A 323 -44.35 -6.06 6.90
C ALA A 323 -43.90 -6.47 8.33
N ILE A 324 -44.24 -5.76 9.41
CA ILE A 324 -45.06 -4.53 9.58
C ILE A 324 -44.27 -3.50 10.41
N ALA A 325 -44.41 -2.20 10.14
CA ALA A 325 -43.91 -1.14 11.00
C ALA A 325 -44.95 -0.70 12.05
N VAL A 326 -44.57 -0.61 13.33
CA VAL A 326 -45.36 0.02 14.40
C VAL A 326 -44.44 0.83 15.29
N ALA A 327 -44.78 2.11 15.49
CA ALA A 327 -44.24 2.96 16.54
C ALA A 327 -45.38 3.35 17.51
N PRO A 328 -45.05 3.73 18.76
CA PRO A 328 -45.65 4.95 19.28
C PRO A 328 -44.73 5.83 20.16
N SER A 329 -44.82 7.14 19.90
CA SER A 329 -44.95 8.28 20.83
C SER A 329 -44.24 8.35 22.20
N ALA A 330 -43.58 9.50 22.44
CA ALA A 330 -43.19 10.03 23.76
C ALA A 330 -44.36 10.83 24.42
N PRO A 331 -44.21 11.47 25.61
CA PRO A 331 -43.27 12.57 25.94
C PRO A 331 -42.35 12.21 27.17
N THR A 332 -41.80 13.04 28.09
CA THR A 332 -42.00 14.47 28.50
C THR A 332 -40.75 15.04 29.23
N ASP A 333 -40.83 16.31 29.64
CA ASP A 333 -39.89 17.14 30.45
C ASP A 333 -39.26 16.49 31.70
N THR A 334 -38.07 16.90 32.19
CA THR A 334 -37.86 18.15 32.97
C THR A 334 -36.36 18.56 33.11
N THR A 335 -36.11 19.83 33.47
CA THR A 335 -34.81 20.54 33.58
C THR A 335 -33.91 20.20 34.79
N ALA A 336 -32.57 20.38 34.71
CA ALA A 336 -31.81 21.46 35.42
C ALA A 336 -30.25 21.30 35.57
N ALA A 337 -29.51 22.32 35.10
CA ALA A 337 -28.37 23.04 35.73
C ALA A 337 -27.07 22.40 36.35
N ARG A 338 -25.91 22.84 35.82
CA ARG A 338 -24.56 23.05 36.45
C ARG A 338 -23.78 21.77 36.87
N THR A 339 -22.44 21.73 37.02
CA THR A 339 -21.40 22.76 37.30
C THR A 339 -20.02 22.40 36.67
N ALA A 340 -19.06 23.34 36.60
CA ALA A 340 -17.64 23.10 36.19
C ALA A 340 -16.67 23.19 37.40
N PRO A 341 -15.47 22.58 37.33
CA PRO A 341 -14.24 23.24 36.81
C PRO A 341 -13.40 22.27 35.91
N GLY A 342 -12.15 22.50 35.48
CA GLY A 342 -11.18 23.62 35.62
C GLY A 342 -9.89 23.37 34.79
N PRO A 343 -8.95 24.35 34.66
CA PRO A 343 -7.82 24.27 33.71
C PRO A 343 -6.42 24.02 34.33
N VAL A 344 -5.48 23.47 33.55
CA VAL A 344 -4.04 23.37 33.91
C VAL A 344 -3.12 23.78 32.75
N ALA A 345 -2.12 24.59 33.09
CA ALA A 345 -1.06 25.25 32.32
C ALA A 345 -0.52 24.64 31.01
N THR A 346 -0.27 25.53 30.04
CA THR A 346 0.78 25.39 29.00
C THR A 346 2.14 25.94 29.51
N ARG A 347 3.25 25.51 28.92
CA ARG A 347 4.59 26.07 29.16
C ARG A 347 5.35 26.29 27.85
N ALA A 348 5.98 27.46 27.70
CA ALA A 348 6.77 27.85 26.55
C ALA A 348 8.25 28.10 26.94
N VAL A 349 9.15 28.18 25.95
CA VAL A 349 10.57 28.54 26.13
C VAL A 349 11.02 29.39 24.93
N ALA A 350 11.84 30.42 25.17
CA ALA A 350 12.44 31.31 24.18
C ALA A 350 13.91 30.89 23.92
N SER A 351 14.40 30.85 22.67
CA SER A 351 14.98 31.97 21.88
C SER A 351 16.40 32.37 22.32
N ALA A 352 17.36 32.35 21.39
CA ALA A 352 18.75 32.78 21.61
C ALA A 352 19.38 33.38 20.33
N ASP A 353 20.10 34.49 20.53
CA ASP A 353 21.08 35.20 19.68
C ASP A 353 20.82 35.57 18.21
N ARG A 354 21.63 36.51 17.69
CA ARG A 354 21.55 37.06 16.31
C ARG A 354 22.92 37.14 15.61
N PRO A 355 23.11 36.54 14.41
CA PRO A 355 24.35 36.68 13.65
C PRO A 355 24.57 38.07 13.02
N ARG A 356 25.79 38.32 12.53
CA ARG A 356 26.16 39.56 11.81
C ARG A 356 25.92 39.38 10.30
N SER A 357 25.05 40.20 9.70
CA SER A 357 24.69 40.02 8.28
C SER A 357 25.76 40.51 7.29
N ARG A 358 26.30 39.61 6.47
CA ARG A 358 27.11 39.89 5.27
C ARG A 358 26.24 40.09 4.03
N ARG A 359 26.85 40.28 2.85
CA ARG A 359 26.17 40.36 1.54
C ARG A 359 26.78 39.39 0.52
N HIS A 360 25.93 38.84 -0.34
CA HIS A 360 26.28 37.90 -1.41
C HIS A 360 25.57 38.28 -2.71
N THR A 361 26.29 38.31 -3.83
CA THR A 361 25.71 38.56 -5.17
C THR A 361 25.39 37.24 -5.87
N VAL A 362 24.13 37.06 -6.25
CA VAL A 362 23.58 35.90 -6.97
C VAL A 362 24.29 35.73 -8.31
N ARG A 363 24.91 34.57 -8.56
CA ARG A 363 25.44 34.20 -9.89
C ARG A 363 24.34 33.67 -10.80
N ASP A 364 24.65 33.55 -12.09
CA ASP A 364 23.71 32.91 -13.01
C ASP A 364 23.47 31.43 -12.63
N GLY A 365 22.21 31.00 -12.75
CA GLY A 365 21.71 29.72 -12.25
C GLY A 365 21.72 29.52 -10.72
N GLU A 366 22.19 30.47 -9.90
CA GLU A 366 22.35 30.28 -8.46
C GLU A 366 21.03 30.48 -7.70
N SER A 367 20.51 29.40 -7.08
CA SER A 367 19.19 29.42 -6.41
C SER A 367 19.27 29.81 -4.93
N ALA A 368 18.17 30.36 -4.37
CA ALA A 368 18.09 30.73 -2.96
C ALA A 368 18.43 29.56 -2.01
N TRP A 369 18.07 28.33 -2.38
CA TRP A 369 18.40 27.13 -1.60
C TRP A 369 19.91 26.85 -1.61
N ALA A 370 20.57 27.01 -2.75
CA ALA A 370 22.02 26.84 -2.86
C ALA A 370 22.78 27.90 -2.06
N ILE A 371 22.32 29.16 -2.09
CA ILE A 371 22.90 30.26 -1.30
C ILE A 371 22.69 30.02 0.19
N ALA A 372 21.48 29.67 0.63
CA ALA A 372 21.20 29.37 2.04
C ALA A 372 22.12 28.25 2.55
N ARG A 373 22.25 27.15 1.78
CA ARG A 373 23.12 26.03 2.11
C ARG A 373 24.62 26.39 2.09
N ARG A 374 25.06 27.33 1.25
CA ARG A 374 26.44 27.85 1.19
C ARG A 374 26.82 28.58 2.49
N TYR A 375 25.87 29.29 3.11
CA TYR A 375 26.06 30.07 4.33
C TYR A 375 25.45 29.41 5.58
N GLY A 376 25.30 28.07 5.58
CA GLY A 376 24.78 27.28 6.72
C GLY A 376 23.32 27.54 7.13
N MET A 377 22.72 28.65 6.69
CA MET A 377 21.47 29.18 7.22
C MET A 377 20.23 28.49 6.63
N PRO A 378 19.10 28.42 7.36
CA PRO A 378 17.84 27.91 6.82
C PRO A 378 17.35 28.74 5.64
N LEU A 379 16.84 28.09 4.57
CA LEU A 379 16.27 28.81 3.41
C LEU A 379 15.18 29.81 3.82
N LYS A 380 14.33 29.46 4.80
CA LYS A 380 13.31 30.37 5.33
C LYS A 380 13.92 31.61 6.00
N ALA A 381 15.08 31.48 6.65
CA ALA A 381 15.80 32.60 7.25
C ALA A 381 16.39 33.50 6.15
N LEU A 382 17.09 32.93 5.15
CA LEU A 382 17.61 33.70 4.01
C LEU A 382 16.50 34.48 3.29
N LEU A 383 15.38 33.83 2.99
CA LEU A 383 14.25 34.49 2.33
C LEU A 383 13.69 35.63 3.20
N SER A 384 13.42 35.37 4.48
CA SER A 384 12.90 36.37 5.41
C SER A 384 13.85 37.56 5.65
N LEU A 385 15.16 37.33 5.69
CA LEU A 385 16.20 38.35 5.86
C LEU A 385 16.28 39.32 4.67
N ASN A 386 15.75 38.90 3.51
CA ASN A 386 15.75 39.65 2.25
C ASN A 386 14.34 40.11 1.80
N GLY A 387 13.30 39.88 2.61
CA GLY A 387 11.91 40.20 2.24
C GLY A 387 11.36 39.33 1.09
N LEU A 388 11.97 38.18 0.82
CA LEU A 388 11.60 37.27 -0.26
C LEU A 388 10.60 36.20 0.21
N SER A 389 9.79 35.70 -0.71
CA SER A 389 8.87 34.58 -0.49
C SER A 389 9.41 33.29 -1.11
N GLY A 390 8.77 32.15 -0.80
CA GLY A 390 9.05 30.87 -1.47
C GLY A 390 8.70 30.83 -2.97
N SER A 391 8.09 31.90 -3.52
CA SER A 391 7.81 32.08 -4.96
C SER A 391 8.67 33.18 -5.60
N SER A 392 9.55 33.85 -4.85
CA SER A 392 10.44 34.88 -5.39
C SER A 392 11.53 34.27 -6.28
N VAL A 393 11.52 34.64 -7.57
CA VAL A 393 12.59 34.28 -8.52
C VAL A 393 13.78 35.22 -8.32
N LEU A 394 14.94 34.65 -7.97
CA LEU A 394 16.19 35.39 -7.96
C LEU A 394 16.66 35.68 -9.39
N LYS A 395 17.16 36.89 -9.63
CA LYS A 395 17.82 37.27 -10.88
C LYS A 395 19.34 37.28 -10.67
N PRO A 396 20.16 36.91 -11.68
CA PRO A 396 21.60 37.09 -11.62
C PRO A 396 21.95 38.56 -11.34
N GLY A 397 22.97 38.79 -10.52
CA GLY A 397 23.36 40.14 -10.07
C GLY A 397 22.56 40.69 -8.87
N ALA A 398 21.48 40.04 -8.44
CA ALA A 398 20.79 40.44 -7.21
C ALA A 398 21.69 40.29 -5.97
N VAL A 399 21.64 41.25 -5.03
CA VAL A 399 22.45 41.22 -3.82
C VAL A 399 21.59 40.83 -2.62
N LEU A 400 21.90 39.69 -2.01
CA LEU A 400 21.23 39.18 -0.82
C LEU A 400 22.06 39.44 0.43
N ARG A 401 21.39 39.78 1.52
CA ARG A 401 21.91 39.69 2.88
C ARG A 401 21.99 38.23 3.29
N VAL A 402 23.09 37.82 3.90
CA VAL A 402 23.33 36.46 4.41
C VAL A 402 23.86 36.56 5.84
N GLU A 403 23.69 35.51 6.63
CA GLU A 403 24.33 35.37 7.94
C GLU A 403 25.55 34.44 7.81
N ASP A 404 26.43 34.42 8.82
CA ASP A 404 27.58 33.49 8.90
C ASP A 404 27.19 32.20 9.64
#